data_AF-A0A258LVF6-F1
#
_entry.id   AF-A0A258LVF6-F1
#
_cell.length_a   1.000
_cell.length_b   1.000
_cell.length_c   1.000
_cell.angle_alpha   90.00
_cell.angle_beta   90.00
_cell.angle_gamma   90.00
#
_symmetry.space_group_name_H-M   'P 1'
#
loop_
_entity.id
_entity.type
_entity.pdbx_description
1 polymer ?
#
loop_
_entity_poly.entity_id
_entity_poly.type
_entity_poly.pdbx_seq_one_letter_code
_entity_poly.pdbx_strand_id
1 'polypeptide(L)'
;MEKLTARQRYLIAAIGMAVLMAGPFLTLGLYAWFEGVEEHRTIFLQYFQQLFPLGVALTLGALISGFVVLNRLFNTYVSGIAATSERLKVMLSSNRELRLELQGPPELREVIHAMNRLADQRDHKIDEIEEKIKEQISIYQSLCDRSADASLLDRPLASLIYTAFDTETTGLQPSHGDEIIQIGALKVSNGNIHTNETFEALIDPRRSISSESIKIHGISQAEVEGKPTIDQVLPIFYKFCEGSVLLGH
;
A
#
# COMPACT_ATOMS: atom_id res chain seq x y z
N MET A 1 -0.94 -19.77 -25.24
CA MET A 1 -1.97 -18.72 -25.45
C MET A 1 -1.62 -17.37 -24.82
N GLU A 2 -0.56 -17.28 -24.02
CA GLU A 2 -0.19 -16.07 -23.25
C GLU A 2 0.30 -14.89 -24.11
N LYS A 3 0.90 -15.15 -25.28
CA LYS A 3 1.42 -14.12 -26.20
C LYS A 3 0.40 -13.55 -27.20
N LEU A 4 -0.85 -14.00 -27.16
CA LEU A 4 -1.85 -13.55 -28.13
C LEU A 4 -2.47 -12.22 -27.68
N THR A 5 -2.48 -11.22 -28.58
CA THR A 5 -3.16 -9.95 -28.34
C THR A 5 -4.67 -10.17 -28.22
N ALA A 6 -5.37 -9.26 -27.54
CA ALA A 6 -6.82 -9.36 -27.35
C ALA A 6 -7.56 -9.54 -28.70
N ARG A 7 -7.14 -8.81 -29.75
CA ARG A 7 -7.66 -8.94 -31.12
C ARG A 7 -7.44 -10.33 -31.74
N GLN A 8 -6.28 -10.94 -31.49
CA GLN A 8 -5.99 -12.29 -31.99
C GLN A 8 -6.87 -13.35 -31.30
N ARG A 9 -7.12 -13.21 -29.99
CA ARG A 9 -8.03 -14.11 -29.26
C ARG A 9 -9.46 -13.99 -29.77
N TYR A 10 -9.92 -12.77 -30.04
CA TYR A 10 -11.21 -12.52 -30.67
C TYR A 10 -11.32 -13.19 -32.03
N LEU A 11 -10.31 -13.02 -32.89
CA LEU A 11 -10.29 -13.61 -34.23
C LEU A 11 -10.35 -15.15 -34.17
N ILE A 12 -9.58 -15.77 -33.27
CA ILE A 12 -9.58 -17.23 -33.07
C ILE A 12 -10.96 -17.70 -32.59
N ALA A 13 -11.60 -16.98 -31.66
CA ALA A 13 -12.94 -17.32 -31.19
C ALA A 13 -14.00 -17.19 -32.29
N ALA A 14 -13.92 -16.14 -33.12
CA ALA A 14 -14.81 -15.93 -34.25
C ALA A 14 -14.64 -17.02 -35.33
N ILE A 15 -13.40 -17.37 -35.67
CA ILE A 15 -13.10 -18.46 -36.61
C ILE A 15 -13.58 -19.80 -36.03
N GLY A 16 -13.32 -20.08 -34.76
CA GLY A 16 -13.78 -21.29 -34.08
C GLY A 16 -15.31 -21.42 -34.11
N MET A 17 -16.03 -20.32 -33.87
CA MET A 17 -17.49 -20.29 -33.98
C MET A 17 -17.96 -20.55 -35.42
N ALA A 18 -17.33 -19.92 -36.42
CA ALA A 18 -17.69 -20.14 -37.83
C ALA A 18 -17.46 -21.60 -38.25
N VAL A 19 -16.35 -22.20 -37.84
CA VAL A 19 -16.05 -23.63 -38.08
C VAL A 19 -17.03 -24.54 -37.35
N LEU A 20 -17.40 -24.23 -36.10
CA LEU A 20 -18.39 -25.00 -35.34
C LEU A 20 -19.79 -24.95 -36.00
N MET A 21 -20.19 -23.79 -36.52
CA MET A 21 -21.51 -23.59 -37.11
C MET A 21 -21.61 -24.12 -38.55
N ALA A 22 -20.58 -23.97 -39.37
CA ALA A 22 -20.59 -24.38 -40.78
C ALA A 22 -19.99 -25.78 -41.01
N GLY A 23 -19.07 -26.21 -40.14
CA GLY A 23 -18.32 -27.46 -40.27
C GLY A 23 -19.22 -28.69 -40.40
N PRO A 24 -20.19 -28.93 -39.50
CA PRO A 24 -21.09 -30.09 -39.58
C PRO A 24 -21.90 -30.17 -40.89
N PHE A 25 -22.30 -29.02 -41.45
CA PHE A 25 -23.04 -28.98 -42.71
C PHE A 25 -22.13 -29.26 -43.91
N LEU A 26 -20.90 -28.73 -43.90
CA LEU A 26 -19.90 -29.00 -44.94
C LEU A 26 -19.46 -30.47 -44.92
N THR A 27 -19.23 -31.04 -43.74
CA THR A 27 -18.83 -32.44 -43.60
C THR A 27 -19.96 -33.38 -44.02
N LEU A 28 -21.21 -33.11 -43.61
CA LEU A 28 -22.36 -33.92 -44.01
C LEU A 28 -22.62 -33.84 -45.52
N GLY A 29 -22.47 -32.65 -46.12
CA GLY A 29 -22.59 -32.46 -47.57
C GLY A 29 -21.51 -33.20 -48.36
N LEU A 30 -20.26 -33.14 -47.91
CA LEU A 30 -19.14 -33.90 -48.52
C LEU A 30 -19.32 -35.41 -48.36
N TYR A 31 -19.73 -35.86 -47.18
CA TYR A 31 -19.97 -37.27 -46.89
C TYR A 31 -21.07 -37.85 -47.80
N ALA A 32 -22.20 -37.14 -47.91
CA ALA A 32 -23.30 -37.53 -48.80
C ALA A 32 -22.88 -37.58 -50.27
N TRP A 33 -21.96 -36.70 -50.70
CA TRP A 33 -21.44 -36.67 -52.07
C TRP A 33 -20.56 -37.87 -52.41
N PHE A 34 -19.66 -38.28 -51.50
CA PHE A 34 -18.70 -39.35 -51.77
C PHE A 34 -19.29 -40.76 -51.66
N GLU A 35 -20.28 -40.98 -50.78
CA GLU A 35 -20.80 -42.33 -50.50
C GLU A 35 -22.00 -42.74 -51.38
N GLY A 36 -22.62 -41.81 -52.12
CA GLY A 36 -23.80 -42.09 -52.95
C GLY A 36 -23.50 -42.82 -54.28
N VAL A 37 -24.25 -43.88 -54.57
CA VAL A 37 -24.37 -44.51 -55.92
C VAL A 37 -25.01 -43.52 -56.91
N GLU A 38 -24.73 -43.60 -58.21
CA GLU A 38 -25.23 -42.69 -59.27
C GLU A 38 -26.74 -42.37 -59.15
N GLU A 39 -27.60 -43.37 -58.88
CA GLU A 39 -29.04 -43.15 -58.68
C GLU A 39 -29.38 -42.37 -57.40
N HIS A 40 -28.62 -42.56 -56.32
CA HIS A 40 -28.83 -41.84 -55.06
C HIS A 40 -28.33 -40.39 -55.14
N ARG A 41 -27.34 -40.09 -55.99
CA ARG A 41 -26.80 -38.73 -56.18
C ARG A 41 -27.81 -37.80 -56.85
N THR A 42 -28.57 -38.29 -57.83
CA THR A 42 -29.56 -37.48 -58.55
C THR A 42 -30.75 -37.12 -57.65
N ILE A 43 -31.24 -38.07 -56.85
CA ILE A 43 -32.27 -37.84 -55.84
C ILE A 43 -31.77 -36.85 -54.79
N PHE A 44 -30.54 -37.03 -54.28
CA PHE A 44 -29.94 -36.11 -53.32
C PHE A 44 -29.83 -34.68 -53.87
N LEU A 45 -29.35 -34.50 -55.11
CA LEU A 45 -29.20 -33.18 -55.74
C LEU A 45 -30.53 -32.43 -55.85
N GLN A 46 -31.62 -33.13 -56.15
CA GLN A 46 -32.95 -32.54 -56.26
C GLN A 46 -33.46 -32.01 -54.90
N TYR A 47 -33.35 -32.80 -53.83
CA TYR A 47 -33.72 -32.36 -52.48
C TYR A 47 -32.75 -31.30 -51.93
N PHE A 48 -31.46 -31.44 -52.23
CA PHE A 48 -30.42 -30.51 -51.80
C PHE A 48 -30.64 -29.12 -52.42
N GLN A 49 -30.92 -29.02 -53.72
CA GLN A 49 -31.20 -27.72 -54.36
C GLN A 49 -32.40 -27.00 -53.72
N GLN A 50 -33.43 -27.75 -53.30
CA GLN A 50 -34.61 -27.17 -52.66
C GLN A 50 -34.33 -26.65 -51.25
N LEU A 51 -33.51 -27.36 -50.47
CA LEU A 51 -33.18 -27.01 -49.08
C LEU A 51 -31.96 -26.09 -48.94
N PHE A 52 -31.09 -26.04 -49.94
CA PHE A 52 -29.83 -25.33 -49.92
C PHE A 52 -29.97 -23.82 -49.62
N PRO A 53 -30.87 -23.05 -50.28
CA PRO A 53 -31.03 -21.63 -49.98
C PRO A 53 -31.43 -21.36 -48.53
N LEU A 54 -32.30 -22.22 -47.96
CA LEU A 54 -32.74 -22.13 -46.58
C LEU A 54 -31.61 -22.46 -45.60
N GLY A 55 -30.83 -23.51 -45.88
CA GLY A 55 -29.66 -23.88 -45.09
C GLY A 55 -28.58 -22.78 -45.07
N VAL A 56 -28.30 -22.16 -46.22
CA VAL A 56 -27.37 -21.03 -46.32
C VAL A 56 -27.90 -19.82 -45.55
N ALA A 57 -29.18 -19.49 -45.67
CA ALA A 57 -29.78 -18.37 -44.94
C ALA A 57 -29.71 -18.58 -43.40
N LEU A 58 -30.02 -19.80 -42.93
CA LEU A 58 -29.97 -20.13 -41.50
C LEU A 58 -28.54 -20.10 -40.95
N THR A 59 -27.57 -20.65 -41.68
CA THR A 59 -26.16 -20.64 -41.27
C THR A 59 -25.58 -19.22 -41.26
N LEU A 60 -25.88 -18.40 -42.26
CA LEU A 60 -25.47 -16.98 -42.26
C LEU A 60 -26.13 -16.20 -41.11
N GLY A 61 -27.42 -16.41 -40.87
CA GLY A 61 -28.13 -15.80 -39.75
C GLY A 61 -27.53 -16.19 -38.40
N ALA A 62 -27.25 -17.49 -38.21
CA ALA A 62 -26.60 -18.01 -37.02
C ALA A 62 -25.19 -17.41 -36.83
N LEU A 63 -24.40 -17.31 -37.90
CA LEU A 63 -23.05 -16.73 -37.85
C LEU A 63 -23.09 -15.23 -37.53
N ILE A 64 -23.98 -14.46 -38.15
CA ILE A 64 -24.17 -13.03 -37.85
C ILE A 64 -24.60 -12.84 -36.39
N SER A 65 -25.60 -13.60 -35.92
CA SER A 65 -26.08 -13.51 -34.54
C SER A 65 -24.98 -13.88 -33.54
N GLY A 66 -24.24 -14.96 -33.81
CA GLY A 66 -23.10 -15.39 -33.00
C GLY A 66 -21.98 -14.35 -32.97
N PHE A 67 -21.67 -13.73 -34.11
CA PHE A 67 -20.68 -12.66 -34.20
C PHE A 67 -21.11 -11.43 -33.39
N VAL A 68 -22.37 -11.01 -33.47
CA VAL A 68 -22.89 -9.88 -32.68
C VAL A 68 -22.80 -10.15 -31.18
N VAL A 69 -23.18 -11.36 -30.75
CA VAL A 69 -23.09 -11.79 -29.34
C VAL A 69 -21.63 -11.82 -28.88
N LEU A 70 -20.74 -12.45 -29.66
CA LEU A 70 -19.32 -12.55 -29.36
C LEU A 70 -18.68 -11.15 -29.27
N ASN A 71 -18.99 -10.25 -30.21
CA ASN A 71 -18.48 -8.90 -30.23
C ASN A 71 -18.94 -8.09 -29.01
N ARG A 72 -20.23 -8.20 -28.62
CA ARG A 72 -20.73 -7.54 -27.40
C ARG A 72 -20.04 -8.05 -26.15
N LEU A 73 -19.92 -9.37 -25.99
CA LEU A 73 -19.24 -9.97 -24.84
C LEU A 73 -17.76 -9.57 -24.79
N PHE A 74 -17.06 -9.66 -25.92
CA PHE A 74 -15.65 -9.31 -25.99
C PHE A 74 -15.39 -7.84 -25.62
N ASN A 75 -16.16 -6.91 -26.19
CA ASN A 75 -15.98 -5.48 -25.89
C ASN A 75 -16.34 -5.14 -24.44
N THR A 76 -17.36 -5.79 -23.88
CA THR A 76 -17.76 -5.54 -22.50
C THR A 76 -16.72 -6.08 -21.52
N TYR A 77 -16.25 -7.32 -21.70
CA TYR A 77 -15.40 -8.00 -20.72
C TYR A 77 -13.91 -7.81 -20.92
N VAL A 78 -13.41 -7.78 -22.16
CA VAL A 78 -11.96 -7.74 -22.43
C VAL A 78 -11.47 -6.30 -22.53
N SER A 79 -12.13 -5.49 -23.35
CA SER A 79 -11.73 -4.09 -23.55
C SER A 79 -11.97 -3.26 -22.29
N GLY A 80 -13.05 -3.51 -21.55
CA GLY A 80 -13.36 -2.83 -20.28
C GLY A 80 -12.27 -3.00 -19.22
N ILE A 81 -11.75 -4.22 -19.06
CA ILE A 81 -10.67 -4.51 -18.11
C ILE A 81 -9.36 -3.82 -18.54
N ALA A 82 -9.01 -3.89 -19.83
CA ALA A 82 -7.78 -3.30 -20.36
C ALA A 82 -7.74 -1.78 -20.15
N ALA A 83 -8.83 -1.07 -20.47
CA ALA A 83 -8.94 0.37 -20.27
C ALA A 83 -8.86 0.77 -18.78
N THR A 84 -9.50 -0.03 -17.91
CA THR A 84 -9.45 0.19 -16.46
C THR A 84 -8.03 0.05 -15.92
N SER A 85 -7.27 -0.96 -16.39
CA SER A 85 -5.88 -1.17 -15.98
C SER A 85 -4.96 -0.01 -16.36
N GLU A 86 -5.14 0.57 -17.55
CA GLU A 86 -4.34 1.71 -18.00
C GLU A 86 -4.61 2.95 -17.13
N ARG A 87 -5.88 3.27 -16.88
CA ARG A 87 -6.26 4.38 -16.00
C ARG A 87 -5.78 4.19 -14.56
N LEU A 88 -5.82 2.95 -14.07
CA LEU A 88 -5.32 2.62 -12.74
C LEU A 88 -3.81 2.87 -12.63
N LYS A 89 -3.02 2.57 -13.68
CA LYS A 89 -1.59 2.90 -13.69
C LYS A 89 -1.37 4.40 -13.54
N VAL A 90 -2.12 5.22 -14.29
CA VAL A 90 -2.03 6.69 -14.22
C VAL A 90 -2.41 7.21 -12.83
N MET A 91 -3.45 6.63 -12.22
CA MET A 91 -3.88 6.97 -10.86
C MET A 91 -2.82 6.64 -9.79
N LEU A 92 -2.01 5.61 -10.02
CA LEU A 92 -0.92 5.24 -9.12
C LEU A 92 0.35 6.06 -9.35
N SER A 93 0.65 6.44 -10.59
CA SER A 93 1.95 7.05 -10.94
C SER A 93 1.94 8.57 -11.04
N SER A 94 0.82 9.19 -11.42
CA SER A 94 0.86 10.53 -12.00
C SER A 94 -0.20 11.49 -11.49
N ASN A 95 -1.36 11.01 -11.04
CA ASN A 95 -2.41 11.88 -10.54
C ASN A 95 -3.16 11.25 -9.35
N ARG A 96 -2.97 11.84 -8.16
CA ARG A 96 -3.58 11.42 -6.89
C ARG A 96 -5.10 11.57 -6.89
N GLU A 97 -5.62 12.62 -7.54
CA GLU A 97 -7.04 12.97 -7.55
C GLU A 97 -7.84 12.17 -8.59
N LEU A 98 -7.15 11.50 -9.52
CA LEU A 98 -7.81 10.73 -10.56
C LEU A 98 -8.63 9.58 -9.94
N ARG A 99 -9.85 9.39 -10.43
CA ARG A 99 -10.72 8.25 -10.08
C ARG A 99 -11.08 7.48 -11.34
N LEU A 100 -11.25 6.18 -11.17
CA LEU A 100 -11.62 5.28 -12.26
C LEU A 100 -13.10 5.46 -12.62
N GLU A 101 -13.39 5.52 -13.91
CA GLU A 101 -14.78 5.54 -14.41
C GLU A 101 -15.43 4.16 -14.29
N LEU A 102 -16.74 4.15 -14.00
CA LEU A 102 -17.53 2.94 -13.81
C LEU A 102 -17.94 2.29 -15.14
N GLN A 103 -16.96 1.82 -15.92
CA GLN A 103 -17.19 1.14 -17.19
C GLN A 103 -16.94 -0.37 -17.07
N GLY A 104 -17.78 -1.16 -17.76
CA GLY A 104 -17.63 -2.62 -17.85
C GLY A 104 -18.75 -3.43 -17.20
N PRO A 105 -18.53 -4.75 -17.01
CA PRO A 105 -19.47 -5.68 -16.36
C PRO A 105 -19.76 -5.27 -14.90
N PRO A 106 -20.89 -5.68 -14.32
CA PRO A 106 -21.24 -5.34 -12.94
C PRO A 106 -20.14 -5.73 -11.94
N GLU A 107 -19.52 -6.89 -12.12
CA GLU A 107 -18.45 -7.39 -11.25
C GLU A 107 -17.21 -6.47 -11.30
N LEU A 108 -16.86 -5.96 -12.49
CA LEU A 108 -15.76 -5.02 -12.65
C LEU A 108 -16.08 -3.66 -12.01
N ARG A 109 -17.33 -3.20 -12.10
CA ARG A 109 -17.75 -1.94 -11.49
C ARG A 109 -17.65 -1.98 -9.97
N GLU A 110 -17.99 -3.10 -9.35
CA GLU A 110 -17.83 -3.28 -7.90
C GLU A 110 -16.36 -3.19 -7.48
N VAL A 111 -15.46 -3.82 -8.24
CA VAL A 111 -14.02 -3.72 -8.01
C VAL A 111 -13.56 -2.27 -8.18
N ILE A 112 -13.95 -1.59 -9.26
CA ILE A 112 -13.63 -0.18 -9.50
C ILE A 112 -14.10 0.70 -8.33
N HIS A 113 -15.31 0.48 -7.83
CA HIS A 113 -15.82 1.18 -6.65
C HIS A 113 -14.97 0.93 -5.40
N ALA A 114 -14.58 -0.32 -5.13
CA ALA A 114 -13.69 -0.64 -4.02
C ALA A 114 -12.32 0.03 -4.17
N MET A 115 -11.76 0.07 -5.39
CA MET A 115 -10.49 0.73 -5.68
C MET A 115 -10.56 2.25 -5.47
N ASN A 116 -11.63 2.90 -5.95
CA ASN A 116 -11.83 4.33 -5.73
C ASN A 116 -11.95 4.65 -4.23
N ARG A 117 -12.71 3.87 -3.45
CA ARG A 117 -12.80 4.04 -1.99
C ARG A 117 -11.45 3.85 -1.29
N LEU A 118 -10.66 2.87 -1.70
CA LEU A 118 -9.33 2.64 -1.15
C LEU A 118 -8.40 3.83 -1.42
N ALA A 119 -8.51 4.43 -2.60
CA ALA A 119 -7.75 5.63 -2.93
C ALA A 119 -8.17 6.84 -2.09
N ASP A 120 -9.46 7.04 -1.87
CA ASP A 120 -9.95 8.08 -0.96
C ASP A 120 -9.39 7.89 0.47
N GLN A 121 -9.37 6.66 0.97
CA GLN A 121 -8.79 6.34 2.29
C GLN A 121 -7.28 6.59 2.36
N ARG A 122 -6.55 6.19 1.32
CA ARG A 122 -5.11 6.48 1.20
C ARG A 122 -4.88 7.98 1.23
N ASP A 123 -5.65 8.73 0.45
CA ASP A 123 -5.48 10.17 0.34
C ASP A 123 -5.74 10.83 1.70
N HIS A 124 -6.84 10.49 2.38
CA HIS A 124 -7.10 11.02 3.73
C HIS A 124 -5.95 10.76 4.72
N LYS A 125 -5.36 9.56 4.70
CA LYS A 125 -4.21 9.21 5.56
C LYS A 125 -2.95 10.01 5.23
N ILE A 126 -2.69 10.27 3.95
CA ILE A 126 -1.55 11.09 3.52
C ILE A 126 -1.71 12.50 4.10
N ASP A 127 -2.91 13.09 3.99
CA ASP A 127 -3.15 14.44 4.51
C ASP A 127 -2.98 14.50 6.03
N GLU A 128 -3.49 13.49 6.77
CA GLU A 128 -3.29 13.40 8.23
C GLU A 128 -1.80 13.33 8.62
N ILE A 129 -0.99 12.58 7.85
CA ILE A 129 0.45 12.46 8.10
C ILE A 129 1.15 13.80 7.79
N GLU A 130 0.80 14.45 6.69
CA GLU A 130 1.36 15.75 6.32
C GLU A 130 1.08 16.82 7.40
N GLU A 131 -0.13 16.83 7.97
CA GLU A 131 -0.48 17.69 9.09
C GLU A 131 0.40 17.42 10.33
N LYS A 132 0.59 16.14 10.70
CA LYS A 132 1.46 15.77 11.83
C LYS A 132 2.91 16.16 11.60
N ILE A 133 3.43 15.97 10.39
CA ILE A 133 4.81 16.39 10.05
C ILE A 133 4.94 17.90 10.19
N LYS A 134 3.96 18.67 9.69
CA LYS A 134 3.96 20.12 9.79
C LYS A 134 3.93 20.59 11.26
N GLU A 135 3.11 19.96 12.08
CA GLU A 135 3.05 20.23 13.53
C GLU A 135 4.40 19.96 14.19
N GLN A 136 5.01 18.79 13.93
CA GLN A 136 6.32 18.44 14.48
C GLN A 136 7.43 19.41 14.05
N ILE A 137 7.46 19.80 12.77
CA ILE A 137 8.41 20.81 12.27
C ILE A 137 8.24 22.13 13.00
N SER A 138 6.99 22.58 13.20
CA SER A 138 6.70 23.81 13.94
C SER A 138 7.16 23.73 15.40
N ILE A 139 6.96 22.59 16.06
CA ILE A 139 7.45 22.35 17.43
C ILE A 139 8.96 22.45 17.44
N TYR A 140 9.66 21.74 16.56
CA TYR A 140 11.12 21.75 16.47
C TYR A 140 11.67 23.16 16.22
N GLN A 141 11.09 23.91 15.28
CA GLN A 141 11.46 25.29 15.00
C GLN A 141 11.28 26.18 16.23
N SER A 142 10.17 26.05 16.96
CA SER A 142 9.96 26.82 18.19
C SER A 142 10.98 26.50 19.28
N LEU A 143 11.46 25.25 19.36
CA LEU A 143 12.53 24.85 20.28
C LEU A 143 13.87 25.45 19.85
N CYS A 144 14.18 25.42 18.55
CA CYS A 144 15.38 26.06 18.00
C CYS A 144 15.37 27.57 18.25
N ASP A 145 14.27 28.27 17.97
CA ASP A 145 14.17 29.72 18.17
C ASP A 145 14.34 30.12 19.65
N ARG A 146 13.80 29.32 20.59
CA ARG A 146 14.04 29.49 22.03
C ARG A 146 15.51 29.31 22.41
N SER A 147 16.24 28.43 21.71
CA SER A 147 17.67 28.18 21.94
C SER A 147 18.60 29.14 21.18
N ALA A 148 18.09 29.80 20.14
CA ALA A 148 18.81 30.70 19.25
C ALA A 148 19.07 32.09 19.87
N ASP A 149 18.68 32.30 21.13
CA ASP A 149 19.10 33.45 21.91
C ASP A 149 20.62 33.38 22.09
N ALA A 150 21.33 33.99 21.15
CA ALA A 150 22.76 33.87 20.84
C ALA A 150 23.72 34.33 21.94
N SER A 151 23.26 34.48 23.19
CA SER A 151 24.09 34.85 24.34
C SER A 151 24.77 33.64 25.00
N LEU A 152 24.28 32.41 24.79
CA LEU A 152 24.83 31.22 25.46
C LEU A 152 26.12 30.70 24.82
N LEU A 153 26.21 30.71 23.49
CA LEU A 153 27.38 30.19 22.76
C LEU A 153 28.59 31.15 22.84
N ASP A 154 28.35 32.44 23.05
CA ASP A 154 29.39 33.47 23.20
C ASP A 154 29.86 33.63 24.66
N ARG A 155 29.27 32.87 25.60
CA ARG A 155 29.66 32.89 27.01
C ARG A 155 30.82 31.92 27.27
N PRO A 156 31.83 32.31 28.08
CA PRO A 156 32.84 31.38 28.55
C PRO A 156 32.16 30.17 29.24
N LEU A 157 32.63 28.95 28.96
CA LEU A 157 32.11 27.71 29.58
C LEU A 157 32.08 27.79 31.11
N ALA A 158 33.08 28.46 31.70
CA ALA A 158 33.16 28.69 33.14
C ALA A 158 32.02 29.57 33.69
N SER A 159 31.28 30.30 32.86
CA SER A 159 30.14 31.13 33.28
C SER A 159 28.78 30.51 32.99
N LEU A 160 28.76 29.34 32.35
CA LEU A 160 27.53 28.61 32.04
C LEU A 160 27.08 27.78 33.24
N ILE A 161 25.77 27.71 33.40
CA ILE A 161 25.11 26.72 34.24
C ILE A 161 24.75 25.57 33.31
N TYR A 162 25.20 24.36 33.61
CA TYR A 162 24.85 23.17 32.84
C TYR A 162 24.35 22.06 33.74
N THR A 163 23.40 21.30 33.24
CA THR A 163 22.93 20.07 33.86
C THR A 163 23.62 18.91 33.17
N ALA A 164 24.58 18.31 33.87
CA ALA A 164 25.19 17.06 33.42
C ALA A 164 24.21 15.92 33.73
N PHE A 165 23.87 15.12 32.73
CA PHE A 165 22.95 14.01 32.90
C PHE A 165 23.43 12.77 32.16
N ASP A 166 22.96 11.62 32.64
CA ASP A 166 23.19 10.32 32.04
C ASP A 166 21.92 9.48 32.16
N THR A 167 21.76 8.51 31.26
CA THR A 167 20.57 7.65 31.22
C THR A 167 20.95 6.20 31.02
N GLU A 168 20.26 5.33 31.75
CA GLU A 168 20.31 3.89 31.51
C GLU A 168 19.04 3.44 30.80
N THR A 169 19.16 2.44 29.92
CA THR A 169 18.06 1.98 29.06
C THR A 169 17.90 0.47 29.09
N THR A 170 16.75 -0.03 28.62
CA THR A 170 16.53 -1.47 28.45
C THR A 170 17.46 -2.11 27.40
N GLY A 171 18.03 -1.31 26.50
CA GLY A 171 18.90 -1.71 25.41
C GLY A 171 19.31 -0.52 24.51
N LEU A 172 19.97 -0.81 23.38
CA LEU A 172 20.58 0.21 22.50
C LEU A 172 19.74 0.58 21.27
N GLN A 173 18.51 0.07 21.14
CA GLN A 173 17.68 0.22 19.94
C GLN A 173 16.34 0.93 20.23
N PRO A 174 16.31 2.28 20.34
CA PRO A 174 15.07 3.03 20.57
C PRO A 174 14.00 2.76 19.50
N SER A 175 14.41 2.61 18.23
CA SER A 175 13.50 2.28 17.11
C SER A 175 12.86 0.90 17.20
N HIS A 176 13.42 0.00 18.02
CA HIS A 176 12.89 -1.33 18.31
C HIS A 176 12.20 -1.38 19.69
N GLY A 177 11.98 -0.21 20.28
CA GLY A 177 11.22 -0.01 21.51
C GLY A 177 12.04 -0.06 22.79
N ASP A 178 13.38 0.02 22.74
CA ASP A 178 14.12 0.17 24.00
C ASP A 178 13.76 1.49 24.70
N GLU A 179 13.60 1.42 26.03
CA GLU A 179 13.07 2.50 26.87
C GLU A 179 14.09 2.91 27.94
N ILE A 180 13.96 4.14 28.46
CA ILE A 180 14.77 4.65 29.57
C ILE A 180 14.30 4.03 30.89
N ILE A 181 15.25 3.57 31.71
CA ILE A 181 15.01 2.97 33.03
C ILE A 181 15.60 3.78 34.19
N GLN A 182 16.56 4.66 33.92
CA GLN A 182 17.09 5.60 34.91
C GLN A 182 17.47 6.92 34.25
N ILE A 183 17.28 8.02 34.98
CA ILE A 183 17.89 9.32 34.68
C ILE A 183 18.63 9.76 35.93
N GLY A 184 19.93 10.04 35.79
CA GLY A 184 20.75 10.70 36.80
C GLY A 184 21.21 12.05 36.28
N ALA A 185 21.10 13.11 37.08
CA ALA A 185 21.57 14.43 36.68
C ALA A 185 22.00 15.29 37.87
N LEU A 186 22.87 16.26 37.59
CA LEU A 186 23.35 17.24 38.55
C LEU A 186 23.60 18.59 37.89
N LYS A 187 23.47 19.68 38.65
CA LYS A 187 23.83 21.02 38.18
C LYS A 187 25.30 21.35 38.44
N VAL A 188 25.92 21.98 37.46
CA VAL A 188 27.26 22.55 37.56
C VAL A 188 27.18 24.02 37.21
N SER A 189 27.78 24.87 38.04
CA SER A 189 27.96 26.29 37.72
C SER A 189 29.30 26.79 38.25
N ASN A 190 29.95 27.69 37.50
CA ASN A 190 31.28 28.19 37.82
C ASN A 190 32.33 27.07 38.05
N GLY A 191 32.18 25.95 37.33
CA GLY A 191 33.03 24.76 37.46
C GLY A 191 32.82 23.95 38.74
N ASN A 192 31.83 24.29 39.58
CA ASN A 192 31.53 23.58 40.82
C ASN A 192 30.28 22.72 40.66
N ILE A 193 30.37 21.47 41.11
CA ILE A 193 29.26 20.52 41.15
C ILE A 193 28.38 20.83 42.36
N HIS A 194 27.10 21.09 42.13
CA HIS A 194 26.11 21.32 43.19
C HIS A 194 25.53 19.98 43.63
N THR A 195 26.16 19.34 44.62
CA THR A 195 25.73 18.02 45.13
C THR A 195 24.34 18.03 45.75
N ASN A 196 23.84 19.20 46.16
CA ASN A 196 22.49 19.38 46.70
C ASN A 196 21.43 19.61 45.61
N GLU A 197 21.85 19.82 44.35
CA GLU A 197 20.97 20.00 43.19
C GLU A 197 21.16 18.81 42.25
N THR A 198 20.71 17.65 42.71
CA THR A 198 20.73 16.38 41.97
C THR A 198 19.32 15.91 41.65
N PHE A 199 19.20 15.21 40.54
CA PHE A 199 17.99 14.54 40.10
C PHE A 199 18.33 13.08 39.86
N GLU A 200 17.58 12.18 40.47
CA GLU A 200 17.70 10.75 40.25
C GLU A 200 16.32 10.13 40.21
N ALA A 201 16.04 9.38 39.15
CA ALA A 201 14.77 8.68 39.00
C ALA A 201 14.98 7.33 38.34
N LEU A 202 14.50 6.27 38.99
CA LEU A 202 14.22 5.00 38.35
C LEU A 202 12.85 5.07 37.69
N ILE A 203 12.75 4.49 36.49
CA ILE A 203 11.59 4.60 35.61
C ILE A 203 11.10 3.20 35.27
N ASP A 204 9.79 2.95 35.38
CA ASP A 204 9.18 1.71 34.92
C ASP A 204 9.05 1.74 33.39
N PRO A 205 9.82 0.91 32.65
CA PRO A 205 9.77 0.91 31.19
C PRO A 205 8.55 0.15 30.65
N ARG A 206 7.70 -0.43 31.53
CA ARG A 206 6.55 -1.28 31.19
C ARG A 206 6.90 -2.46 30.29
N ARG A 207 8.16 -2.91 30.35
CA ARG A 207 8.73 -4.01 29.55
C ARG A 207 9.89 -4.68 30.28
N SER A 208 10.34 -5.81 29.75
CA SER A 208 11.49 -6.56 30.27
C SER A 208 12.81 -5.89 29.91
N ILE A 209 13.72 -5.78 30.88
CA ILE A 209 15.12 -5.39 30.67
C ILE A 209 15.91 -6.63 30.23
N SER A 210 16.75 -6.49 29.20
CA SER A 210 17.57 -7.61 28.72
C SER A 210 18.63 -8.01 29.77
N SER A 211 18.96 -9.31 29.85
CA SER A 211 20.00 -9.76 30.76
C SER A 211 21.40 -9.21 30.44
N GLU A 212 21.62 -8.73 29.22
CA GLU A 212 22.87 -8.09 28.80
C GLU A 212 22.95 -6.68 29.35
N SER A 213 21.88 -5.89 29.24
CA SER A 213 21.77 -4.54 29.81
C SER A 213 21.93 -4.59 31.33
N ILE A 214 21.25 -5.52 32.01
CA ILE A 214 21.37 -5.70 33.47
C ILE A 214 22.83 -5.95 33.88
N LYS A 215 23.63 -6.69 33.08
CA LYS A 215 25.05 -6.92 33.38
C LYS A 215 25.92 -5.67 33.23
N ILE A 216 25.48 -4.69 32.45
CA ILE A 216 26.20 -3.44 32.18
C ILE A 216 25.88 -2.43 33.29
N HIS A 217 24.60 -2.06 33.44
CA HIS A 217 24.19 -0.98 34.35
C HIS A 217 23.78 -1.48 35.75
N GLY A 218 23.53 -2.78 35.93
CA GLY A 218 23.27 -3.39 37.25
C GLY A 218 21.84 -3.23 37.80
N ILE A 219 20.93 -2.63 37.03
CA ILE A 219 19.55 -2.34 37.47
C ILE A 219 18.65 -3.52 37.10
N SER A 220 18.07 -4.17 38.09
CA SER A 220 17.19 -5.32 37.91
C SER A 220 15.75 -4.92 37.58
N GLN A 221 15.00 -5.85 36.99
CA GLN A 221 13.57 -5.65 36.72
C GLN A 221 12.78 -5.26 37.98
N ALA A 222 13.13 -5.85 39.12
CA ALA A 222 12.44 -5.62 40.40
C ALA A 222 12.66 -4.20 40.95
N GLU A 223 13.74 -3.52 40.56
CA GLU A 223 14.03 -2.15 41.03
C GLU A 223 13.21 -1.09 40.29
N VAL A 224 12.83 -1.37 39.04
CA VAL A 224 12.04 -0.47 38.19
C VAL A 224 10.53 -0.77 38.22
N GLU A 225 10.14 -1.98 38.63
CA GLU A 225 8.74 -2.38 38.66
C GLU A 225 7.91 -1.52 39.63
N GLY A 226 6.85 -0.89 39.11
CA GLY A 226 5.99 -0.02 39.90
C GLY A 226 6.56 1.38 40.18
N LYS A 227 7.71 1.73 39.58
CA LYS A 227 8.21 3.11 39.56
C LYS A 227 7.37 3.98 38.60
N PRO A 228 7.47 5.32 38.66
CA PRO A 228 6.82 6.20 37.70
C PRO A 228 7.25 5.89 36.26
N THR A 229 6.34 6.06 35.30
CA THR A 229 6.67 5.90 33.87
C THR A 229 7.41 7.13 33.33
N ILE A 230 8.06 6.99 32.18
CA ILE A 230 8.77 8.09 31.53
C ILE A 230 7.88 9.33 31.31
N ASP A 231 6.61 9.13 30.98
CA ASP A 231 5.61 10.18 30.78
C ASP A 231 5.41 11.06 32.04
N GLN A 232 5.66 10.50 33.23
CA GLN A 232 5.55 11.20 34.51
C GLN A 232 6.88 11.84 34.92
N VAL A 233 8.01 11.17 34.66
CA VAL A 233 9.34 11.61 35.08
C VAL A 233 9.89 12.71 34.17
N LEU A 234 9.70 12.59 32.85
CA LEU A 234 10.28 13.51 31.87
C LEU A 234 9.83 14.97 32.06
N PRO A 235 8.56 15.30 32.38
CA PRO A 235 8.17 16.67 32.70
C PRO A 235 8.85 17.24 33.95
N ILE A 236 9.18 16.39 34.93
CA ILE A 236 9.87 16.81 36.17
C ILE A 236 11.34 17.07 35.84
N PHE A 237 11.98 16.16 35.09
CA PHE A 237 13.35 16.34 34.61
C PHE A 237 13.48 17.58 33.73
N TYR A 238 12.53 17.82 32.82
CA TYR A 238 12.49 19.03 32.00
C TYR A 238 12.54 20.30 32.86
N LYS A 239 11.72 20.37 33.92
CA LYS A 239 11.72 21.50 34.87
C LYS A 239 13.04 21.62 35.63
N PHE A 240 13.65 20.52 36.03
CA PHE A 240 14.95 20.52 36.69
C PHE A 240 16.03 21.17 35.79
N CYS A 241 15.99 20.88 34.49
CA CYS A 241 16.94 21.37 33.50
C CYS A 241 16.71 22.84 33.07
N GLU A 242 15.59 23.46 33.44
CA GLU A 242 15.30 24.85 33.08
C GLU A 242 16.43 25.81 33.51
N GLY A 243 16.78 26.75 32.61
CA GLY A 243 17.84 27.73 32.84
C GLY A 243 19.27 27.19 32.79
N SER A 244 19.47 25.93 32.37
CA SER A 244 20.78 25.32 32.23
C SER A 244 20.98 24.67 30.86
N VAL A 245 22.22 24.59 30.39
CA VAL A 245 22.59 23.85 29.18
C VAL A 245 22.65 22.36 29.51
N LEU A 246 22.06 21.49 28.69
CA LEU A 246 22.20 20.05 28.88
C LEU A 246 23.58 19.58 28.43
N LEU A 247 24.25 18.81 29.29
CA LEU A 247 25.53 18.17 29.00
C LEU A 247 25.36 16.66 29.17
N GLY A 248 25.63 15.90 28.12
CA GLY A 248 25.66 14.44 28.12
C GLY A 248 26.86 13.95 27.30
N HIS A 249 27.21 12.67 27.43
CA HIS A 249 28.25 12.04 26.63
C HIS A 249 27.67 11.42 25.34
#